data_AF-A0A3M3WMV1-F1
#
_entry.id   AF-A0A3M3WMV1-F1
#
_cell.length_a   1.000
_cell.length_b   1.000
_cell.length_c   1.000
_cell.angle_alpha   90.00
_cell.angle_beta   90.00
_cell.angle_gamma   90.00
#
_symmetry.space_group_name_H-M   'P 1'
#
loop_
_entity.id
_entity.type
_entity.pdbx_description
1 polymer ?
#
loop_
_entity_poly.entity_id
_entity_poly.type
_entity_poly.pdbx_seq_one_letter_code
_entity_poly.pdbx_strand_id
1 'polypeptide(L)'
;MEMTDAEGQIVWQAKYRPWGAIEKLVVNEVEQNLRFQGQYFDVETGFHYNTFRYYDPEIGRFITQDPIGLSGGDNLYLYAPNPYGWVDP
;
A
#
# COMPACT_ATOMS: atom_id res chain seq x y z
N MET A 1 -5.68 -9.84 -1.44
CA MET A 1 -5.65 -9.95 0.03
C MET A 1 -7.04 -10.31 0.49
N GLU A 2 -7.14 -11.11 1.54
CA GLU A 2 -8.39 -11.53 2.14
C GLU A 2 -8.26 -11.51 3.66
N MET A 3 -9.40 -11.34 4.33
CA MET A 3 -9.54 -11.38 5.77
C MET A 3 -10.72 -12.27 6.11
N THR A 4 -10.51 -13.17 7.07
CA THR A 4 -11.54 -14.08 7.56
C THR A 4 -11.89 -13.79 9.01
N ASP A 5 -13.11 -14.12 9.40
CA ASP A 5 -13.52 -14.15 10.81
C ASP A 5 -13.04 -15.43 11.53
N ALA A 6 -13.48 -15.61 12.78
CA ALA A 6 -13.14 -16.77 13.61
C ALA A 6 -13.77 -18.09 13.11
N GLU A 7 -14.80 -18.01 12.28
CA GLU A 7 -15.51 -19.15 11.67
C GLU A 7 -14.96 -19.50 10.28
N GLY A 8 -14.01 -18.71 9.76
CA GLY A 8 -13.38 -18.92 8.47
C GLY A 8 -14.15 -18.31 7.29
N GLN A 9 -15.16 -17.48 7.53
CA GLN A 9 -15.87 -16.77 6.47
C GLN A 9 -15.05 -15.55 6.04
N ILE A 10 -14.99 -15.31 4.72
CA ILE A 10 -14.30 -14.13 4.17
C ILE A 10 -15.17 -12.91 4.45
N VAL A 11 -14.69 -12.00 5.28
CA VAL A 11 -15.37 -10.73 5.63
C VAL A 11 -14.83 -9.54 4.84
N TRP A 12 -13.66 -9.68 4.23
CA TRP A 12 -13.09 -8.66 3.35
C TRP A 12 -12.16 -9.29 2.32
N GLN A 13 -12.24 -8.85 1.07
CA GLN A 13 -11.38 -9.34 0.00
C GLN A 13 -11.20 -8.29 -1.08
N ALA A 14 -9.95 -8.03 -1.46
CA ALA A 14 -9.60 -7.16 -2.58
C ALA A 14 -8.53 -7.77 -3.49
N LYS A 15 -8.68 -7.50 -4.79
CA LYS A 15 -7.67 -7.71 -5.83
C LYS A 15 -6.94 -6.40 -6.06
N TYR A 16 -5.62 -6.50 -6.12
CA TYR A 16 -4.73 -5.36 -6.28
C TYR A 16 -4.03 -5.39 -7.64
N ARG A 17 -3.79 -4.20 -8.18
CA ARG A 17 -2.83 -3.98 -9.26
C ARG A 17 -1.39 -4.17 -8.74
N PRO A 18 -0.39 -4.30 -9.63
CA PRO A 18 1.02 -4.52 -9.23
C PRO A 18 1.57 -3.50 -8.22
N TRP A 19 1.06 -2.26 -8.25
CA TRP A 19 1.51 -1.16 -7.39
C TRP A 19 0.60 -0.90 -6.17
N GLY A 20 -0.30 -1.82 -5.85
CA GLY A 20 -1.09 -1.73 -4.61
C GLY A 20 -2.39 -0.93 -4.72
N ALA A 21 -2.74 -0.42 -5.91
CA ALA A 21 -4.08 0.11 -6.15
C ALA A 21 -5.11 -1.02 -6.13
N ILE A 22 -6.27 -0.78 -5.51
CA ILE A 22 -7.36 -1.74 -5.51
C ILE A 22 -7.96 -1.79 -6.91
N GLU A 23 -7.78 -2.92 -7.60
CA GLU A 23 -8.43 -3.18 -8.88
C GLU A 23 -9.90 -3.53 -8.69
N LYS A 24 -10.18 -4.38 -7.70
CA LYS A 24 -11.52 -4.86 -7.41
C LYS A 24 -11.68 -5.20 -5.94
N LEU A 25 -12.67 -4.57 -5.31
CA LEU A 25 -13.15 -4.96 -3.99
C LEU A 25 -14.23 -6.05 -4.18
N VAL A 26 -13.96 -7.25 -3.69
CA VAL A 26 -14.81 -8.45 -3.87
C VAL A 26 -15.75 -8.62 -2.68
N VAL A 27 -15.24 -8.45 -1.46
CA VAL A 27 -16.01 -8.52 -0.21
C VAL A 27 -15.63 -7.32 0.65
N ASN A 28 -16.61 -6.66 1.26
CA ASN A 28 -16.41 -5.46 2.08
C ASN A 28 -17.42 -5.37 3.22
N GLU A 29 -17.38 -6.36 4.12
CA GLU A 29 -18.28 -6.42 5.28
C GLU A 29 -17.70 -5.69 6.50
N VAL A 30 -16.37 -5.61 6.57
CA VAL A 30 -15.63 -4.89 7.61
C VAL A 30 -14.67 -3.87 7.01
N GLU A 31 -14.37 -2.81 7.76
CA GLU A 31 -13.36 -1.84 7.37
C GLU A 31 -11.95 -2.44 7.52
N GLN A 32 -11.20 -2.47 6.43
CA GLN A 32 -9.83 -2.98 6.38
C GLN A 32 -8.93 -1.95 5.70
N ASN A 33 -8.09 -1.28 6.50
CA ASN A 33 -7.21 -0.20 6.04
C ASN A 33 -5.77 -0.65 5.79
N LEU A 34 -5.38 -1.89 6.12
CA LEU A 34 -4.07 -2.41 5.76
C LEU A 34 -3.95 -2.59 4.23
N ARG A 35 -2.78 -2.27 3.70
CA ARG A 35 -2.45 -2.37 2.26
C ARG A 35 -1.22 -3.25 2.08
N PHE A 36 -0.29 -2.90 1.21
CA PHE A 36 1.00 -3.61 1.13
C PHE A 36 1.73 -3.55 2.48
N GLN A 37 2.79 -4.36 2.62
CA GLN A 37 3.55 -4.42 3.87
C GLN A 37 4.01 -3.01 4.30
N GLY A 38 3.72 -2.65 5.56
CA GLY A 38 4.02 -1.33 6.12
C GLY A 38 3.02 -0.21 5.78
N GLN A 39 2.06 -0.46 4.89
CA GLN A 39 1.15 0.56 4.38
C GLN A 39 -0.23 0.54 5.06
N TYR A 40 -0.69 1.73 5.45
CA TYR A 40 -2.03 2.00 5.96
C TYR A 40 -2.77 2.95 5.01
N PHE A 41 -4.01 2.63 4.67
CA PHE A 41 -4.84 3.48 3.83
C PHE A 41 -5.38 4.66 4.62
N ASP A 42 -5.03 5.86 4.16
CA ASP A 42 -5.58 7.10 4.65
C ASP A 42 -6.82 7.46 3.83
N VAL A 43 -7.99 7.38 4.45
CA VAL A 43 -9.28 7.65 3.81
C VAL A 43 -9.45 9.11 3.40
N GLU A 44 -8.80 10.05 4.10
CA GLU A 44 -8.94 11.48 3.82
C GLU A 44 -8.26 11.86 2.51
N THR A 45 -7.10 11.26 2.24
CA THR A 45 -6.27 11.58 1.07
C THR A 45 -6.38 10.55 -0.05
N GLY A 46 -6.80 9.32 0.28
CA GLY A 46 -6.75 8.17 -0.63
C GLY A 46 -5.35 7.60 -0.83
N PHE A 47 -4.33 8.17 -0.17
CA PHE A 47 -2.95 7.68 -0.22
C PHE A 47 -2.70 6.60 0.82
N HIS A 48 -1.59 5.90 0.64
CA HIS A 48 -1.12 4.91 1.59
C HIS A 48 -0.03 5.54 2.45
N TYR A 49 -0.28 5.69 3.74
CA TYR A 49 0.73 6.09 4.70
C TYR A 49 1.71 4.94 4.93
N ASN A 50 3.00 5.21 4.74
CA ASN A 50 4.08 4.27 4.99
C ASN A 50 5.12 4.94 5.89
N THR A 51 4.94 4.79 7.21
CA THR A 51 5.76 5.27 8.35
C THR A 51 6.21 6.73 8.34
N PHE A 52 6.89 7.19 7.29
CA PHE A 52 7.43 8.54 7.10
C PHE A 52 6.95 9.23 5.81
N ARG A 53 6.30 8.51 4.90
CA ARG A 53 5.92 9.03 3.58
C ARG A 53 4.53 8.57 3.14
N TYR A 54 3.91 9.38 2.29
CA TYR A 54 2.66 9.02 1.62
C TYR A 54 2.97 8.44 0.24
N TYR A 55 2.39 7.28 -0.04
CA TYR A 55 2.51 6.52 -1.27
C TYR A 55 1.23 6.62 -2.09
N ASP A 56 1.37 6.95 -3.37
CA ASP A 56 0.30 6.93 -4.35
C ASP A 56 0.29 5.57 -5.08
N PRO A 57 -0.72 4.73 -4.81
CA PRO A 57 -0.82 3.41 -5.42
C PRO A 57 -1.24 3.43 -6.90
N GLU A 58 -1.80 4.53 -7.42
CA GLU A 58 -2.21 4.63 -8.82
C GLU A 58 -1.01 4.76 -9.75
N ILE A 59 0.01 5.50 -9.32
CA ILE A 59 1.26 5.71 -10.08
C ILE A 59 2.43 4.86 -9.57
N GLY A 60 2.33 4.32 -8.35
CA GLY A 60 3.33 3.43 -7.76
C GLY A 60 4.54 4.15 -7.15
N ARG A 61 4.35 5.33 -6.54
CA ARG A 61 5.45 6.21 -6.09
C ARG A 61 5.10 6.95 -4.81
N PHE A 62 6.11 7.41 -4.07
CA PHE A 62 5.88 8.37 -2.99
C PHE A 62 5.56 9.75 -3.54
N ILE A 63 4.72 10.51 -2.83
CA ILE A 63 4.39 11.91 -3.17
C ILE A 63 5.31 12.92 -2.47
N THR A 64 6.05 12.47 -1.46
CA THR A 64 7.08 13.24 -0.74
C THR A 64 8.47 12.69 -1.04
N GLN A 65 9.48 13.57 -0.98
CA GLN A 65 10.87 13.16 -1.13
C GLN A 65 11.32 12.30 0.04
N ASP A 66 12.23 11.37 -0.24
CA ASP A 66 12.89 10.57 0.78
C ASP A 66 13.64 11.46 1.80
N PRO A 67 13.28 11.42 3.09
CA PRO A 67 13.97 12.18 4.12
C PRO A 67 15.45 11.77 4.29
N ILE A 68 15.85 10.57 3.87
CA ILE A 68 17.26 10.13 3.89
C ILE A 68 18.08 10.72 2.73
N GLY A 69 17.42 11.38 1.77
CA GLY A 69 18.04 11.99 0.61
C GLY A 69 18.70 10.97 -0.33
N LEU A 70 19.80 11.37 -0.97
CA LEU A 70 20.50 10.57 -1.97
C LEU A 70 21.09 9.25 -1.43
N SER A 71 21.17 9.09 -0.10
CA SER A 71 21.56 7.82 0.52
C SER A 71 20.53 6.70 0.27
N GLY A 72 19.27 7.05 -0.03
CA GLY A 72 18.21 6.12 -0.43
C GLY A 72 18.21 5.82 -1.94
N GLY A 73 19.13 6.45 -2.69
CA GLY A 73 19.23 6.36 -4.14
C GLY A 73 18.86 7.66 -4.85
N ASP A 74 19.11 7.68 -6.16
CA ASP A 74 18.95 8.90 -6.97
C ASP A 74 17.48 9.28 -7.21
N ASN A 75 16.55 8.32 -7.03
CA ASN A 75 15.12 8.53 -7.20
C ASN A 75 14.42 8.65 -5.85
N LEU A 76 14.33 9.89 -5.35
CA LEU A 76 13.77 10.23 -4.04
C LEU A 76 12.27 9.93 -3.87
N TYR A 77 11.58 9.51 -4.94
CA TYR A 77 10.15 9.19 -4.95
C TYR A 77 9.88 7.71 -5.20
N LEU A 78 10.92 6.88 -5.30
CA LEU A 78 10.78 5.46 -5.59
C LEU A 78 10.27 4.72 -4.35
N TYR A 79 9.26 3.87 -4.52
CA TYR A 79 8.82 2.94 -3.47
C TYR A 79 9.77 1.76 -3.34
N ALA A 80 9.93 1.00 -4.43
CA ALA A 80 10.89 -0.07 -4.49
C ALA A 80 11.28 -0.31 -5.96
N PRO A 81 12.50 -0.82 -6.24
CA PRO A 81 12.87 -1.19 -7.60
C PRO A 81 11.94 -2.25 -8.21
N ASN A 82 11.39 -3.14 -7.39
CA ASN A 82 10.40 -4.15 -7.79
C ASN A 82 9.45 -4.48 -6.61
N PRO A 83 8.15 -4.18 -6.71
CA PRO A 83 7.18 -4.33 -5.62
C PRO A 83 6.85 -5.79 -5.28
N TYR A 84 7.23 -6.76 -6.13
CA TYR A 84 7.02 -8.18 -5.88
C TYR A 84 8.09 -8.81 -4.98
N GLY A 85 9.30 -8.23 -4.95
CA GLY A 85 10.45 -8.80 -4.23
C GLY A 85 11.13 -7.84 -3.26
N TRP A 86 10.75 -6.56 -3.29
CA TRP A 86 11.34 -5.51 -2.47
C TRP A 86 10.24 -4.71 -1.80
N VAL A 87 10.49 -4.34 -0.55
CA VAL A 87 9.61 -3.53 0.29
C VAL A 87 10.45 -2.42 0.92
N ASP A 88 9.85 -1.24 1.04
CA ASP A 88 10.39 -0.10 1.79
C ASP A 88 10.01 -0.27 3.28
N PRO A 89 10.95 -0.55 4.20
CA PRO A 89 10.69 -0.80 5.62
C PRO A 89 10.28 0.44 6.43
#